data_AF-A0A2V6WGB6-F1
#
_entry.id   AF-A0A2V6WGB6-F1
#
_cell.length_a   1.000
_cell.length_b   1.000
_cell.length_c   1.000
_cell.angle_alpha   90.00
_cell.angle_beta   90.00
_cell.angle_gamma   90.00
#
_symmetry.space_group_name_H-M   'P 1'
#
loop_
_entity.id
_entity.type
_entity.pdbx_description
1 polymer ?
#
loop_
_entity_poly.entity_id
_entity_poly.type
_entity_poly.pdbx_seq_one_letter_code
_entity_poly.pdbx_strand_id
1 'polypeptide(L)'
;MMPVVAEINALEPTMQALDDAALRGKTDDLRKRVADGDGVEEVLPEAFAVCREAARRTLSMRHFDVQLIGGMVLHDGTIAEMATGEGKTLVATLPAYLNALTGKGVHIVTVNDYLAKRDAQWMGPLCHALGLSVGVIQHEASFTYDPAYATPDIRLTALRPIDRRAAYHCDITYGTNNEFGFDYLRDNMRFSLDELVQRPLHYAIVDEVDSILIDEARTPLIISGPAEESTELYYKIDRIIPKLKRAATIVEGKLSEIEEQREGDYIVDEKSRAVSLTEQGIASCERLLNVDNLYDPQHITILHHVQQALRAHALYRRDVDYVLKDGEVIIVDEFTGRMMPG
;
A
#
# COMPACT_ATOMS: atom_id res chain seq x y z
N MET A 1 5.83 -1.06 -34.71
CA MET A 1 7.02 -1.41 -33.90
C MET A 1 8.26 -1.78 -34.72
N MET A 2 8.20 -2.61 -35.78
CA MET A 2 9.39 -2.94 -36.60
C MET A 2 10.19 -1.74 -37.18
N PRO A 3 9.55 -0.64 -37.65
CA PRO A 3 10.30 0.54 -38.06
C PRO A 3 11.16 1.16 -36.94
N VAL A 4 10.63 1.20 -35.72
CA VAL A 4 11.34 1.71 -34.53
C VAL A 4 12.48 0.76 -34.14
N VAL A 5 12.29 -0.56 -34.25
CA VAL A 5 13.38 -1.54 -34.09
C VAL A 5 14.52 -1.25 -35.08
N ALA A 6 14.21 -0.91 -36.33
CA ALA A 6 15.21 -0.57 -37.32
C ALA A 6 15.99 0.71 -36.95
N GLU A 7 15.31 1.74 -36.41
CA GLU A 7 15.98 2.94 -35.88
C GLU A 7 16.91 2.61 -34.70
N ILE A 8 16.43 1.82 -33.73
CA ILE A 8 17.25 1.39 -32.58
C ILE A 8 18.48 0.61 -33.07
N ASN A 9 18.30 -0.29 -34.03
CA ASN A 9 19.39 -1.06 -34.64
C ASN A 9 20.39 -0.15 -35.39
N ALA A 10 19.91 0.90 -36.06
CA ALA A 10 20.77 1.85 -36.77
C ALA A 10 21.64 2.70 -35.82
N LEU A 11 21.19 2.91 -34.57
CA LEU A 11 21.96 3.62 -33.54
C LEU A 11 23.06 2.76 -32.90
N GLU A 12 22.99 1.43 -33.02
CA GLU A 12 23.92 0.51 -32.36
C GLU A 12 25.40 0.82 -32.65
N PRO A 13 25.87 1.03 -33.90
CA PRO A 13 27.28 1.34 -34.17
C PRO A 13 27.76 2.61 -33.46
N THR A 14 26.87 3.62 -33.33
CA THR A 14 27.18 4.87 -32.64
C THR A 14 27.32 4.64 -31.14
N MET A 15 26.43 3.84 -30.53
CA MET A 15 26.51 3.51 -29.11
C MET A 15 27.73 2.64 -28.78
N GLN A 16 28.08 1.69 -29.66
CA GLN A 16 29.27 0.86 -29.50
C GLN A 16 30.58 1.65 -29.54
N ALA A 17 30.62 2.77 -30.27
CA ALA A 17 31.80 3.63 -30.38
C ALA A 17 32.04 4.53 -29.14
N LEU A 18 31.04 4.70 -28.26
CA LEU A 18 31.17 5.49 -27.04
C LEU A 18 31.97 4.74 -25.97
N ASP A 19 32.72 5.47 -25.15
CA ASP A 19 33.23 4.91 -23.90
C ASP A 19 32.13 4.88 -22.82
N ASP A 20 32.40 4.28 -21.66
CA ASP A 20 31.40 4.12 -20.61
C ASP A 20 30.93 5.46 -20.03
N ALA A 21 31.81 6.46 -19.97
CA ALA A 21 31.47 7.79 -19.47
C ALA A 21 30.54 8.53 -20.44
N ALA A 22 30.83 8.46 -21.75
CA ALA A 22 30.00 9.05 -22.79
C ALA A 22 28.65 8.34 -22.93
N LEU A 23 28.61 7.00 -22.80
CA LEU A 23 27.37 6.24 -22.78
C LEU A 23 26.49 6.62 -21.59
N ARG A 24 27.07 6.78 -20.39
CA ARG A 24 26.36 7.29 -19.22
C ARG A 24 25.89 8.73 -19.42
N GLY A 25 26.71 9.58 -20.05
CA GLY A 25 26.35 10.96 -20.38
C GLY A 25 25.09 11.08 -21.24
N LYS A 26 24.79 10.07 -22.07
CA LYS A 26 23.52 10.01 -22.81
C LYS A 26 22.30 10.00 -21.89
N THR A 27 22.38 9.36 -20.72
CA THR A 27 21.27 9.39 -19.76
C THR A 27 20.99 10.80 -19.26
N ASP A 28 22.03 11.59 -19.00
CA ASP A 28 21.88 12.98 -18.56
C ASP A 28 21.28 13.86 -19.66
N ASP A 29 21.73 13.69 -20.91
CA ASP A 29 21.17 14.37 -22.08
C ASP A 29 19.68 14.03 -22.28
N LEU A 30 19.33 12.75 -22.18
CA LEU A 30 17.96 12.26 -22.34
C LEU A 30 17.05 12.76 -21.20
N ARG A 31 17.51 12.71 -19.94
CA ARG A 31 16.78 13.29 -18.79
C ARG A 31 16.51 14.77 -18.99
N LYS A 32 17.51 15.53 -19.47
CA LYS A 32 17.37 16.95 -19.75
C LYS A 32 16.32 17.21 -20.84
N ARG A 33 16.36 16.48 -21.95
CA ARG A 33 15.39 16.60 -23.04
C ARG A 33 13.96 16.33 -22.58
N VAL A 34 13.74 15.26 -21.81
CA VAL A 34 12.43 14.94 -21.23
C VAL A 34 11.97 16.03 -20.26
N ALA A 35 12.88 16.61 -19.46
CA ALA A 35 12.56 17.72 -18.56
C ALA A 35 12.25 19.02 -19.31
N ASP A 36 12.88 19.25 -20.46
CA ASP A 36 12.68 20.42 -21.32
C ASP A 36 11.39 20.31 -22.18
N GLY A 37 10.72 19.15 -22.16
CA GLY A 37 9.39 18.95 -22.74
C GLY A 37 9.31 17.95 -23.91
N ASP A 38 10.43 17.32 -24.30
CA ASP A 38 10.40 16.22 -25.28
C ASP A 38 9.49 15.09 -24.75
N GLY A 39 8.70 14.49 -25.64
CA GLY A 39 7.90 13.32 -25.30
C GLY A 39 8.79 12.12 -24.98
N VAL A 40 8.39 11.30 -24.00
CA VAL A 40 9.11 10.04 -23.68
C VAL A 40 9.21 9.13 -24.92
N GLU A 41 8.20 9.14 -25.77
CA GLU A 41 8.18 8.42 -27.06
C GLU A 41 9.23 8.93 -28.05
N GLU A 42 9.53 10.23 -28.04
CA GLU A 42 10.47 10.84 -28.99
C GLU A 42 11.93 10.44 -28.68
N VAL A 43 12.21 10.17 -27.40
CA VAL A 43 13.54 9.72 -26.95
C VAL A 43 13.67 8.21 -26.92
N LEU A 44 12.58 7.46 -27.12
CA LEU A 44 12.54 6.00 -26.99
C LEU A 44 13.61 5.27 -27.83
N PRO A 45 13.81 5.57 -29.14
CA PRO A 45 14.79 4.83 -29.94
C PRO A 45 16.22 4.97 -29.39
N GLU A 46 16.59 6.19 -29.00
CA GLU A 46 17.90 6.48 -28.42
C GLU A 46 18.05 5.85 -27.03
N ALA A 47 17.03 5.96 -26.18
CA ALA A 47 17.03 5.38 -24.85
C ALA A 47 17.15 3.84 -24.89
N PHE A 48 16.44 3.17 -25.80
CA PHE A 48 16.53 1.71 -25.97
C PHE A 48 17.89 1.28 -26.51
N ALA A 49 18.48 2.05 -27.44
CA ALA A 49 19.83 1.79 -27.93
C ALA A 49 20.90 1.92 -26.82
N VAL A 50 20.78 2.95 -25.98
CA VAL A 50 21.67 3.17 -24.82
C VAL A 50 21.52 2.02 -23.80
N CYS A 51 20.28 1.65 -23.45
CA CYS A 51 20.01 0.56 -22.52
C CYS A 51 20.54 -0.79 -23.04
N ARG A 52 20.36 -1.08 -24.33
CA ARG A 52 20.90 -2.30 -24.96
C ARG A 52 22.43 -2.33 -24.89
N GLU A 53 23.10 -1.22 -25.20
CA GLU A 53 24.56 -1.17 -25.15
C GLU A 53 25.10 -1.34 -23.72
N ALA A 54 24.43 -0.74 -22.73
CA ALA A 54 24.78 -0.94 -21.32
C ALA A 54 24.59 -2.40 -20.88
N ALA A 55 23.51 -3.06 -21.30
CA ALA A 55 23.28 -4.48 -21.05
C ALA A 55 24.39 -5.35 -21.67
N ARG A 56 24.82 -5.02 -22.89
CA ARG A 56 25.90 -5.73 -23.59
C ARG A 56 27.21 -5.64 -22.80
N ARG A 57 27.55 -4.46 -22.27
CA ARG A 57 28.81 -4.23 -21.54
C ARG A 57 28.80 -4.84 -20.14
N THR A 58 27.70 -4.69 -19.41
CA THR A 58 27.63 -5.03 -17.98
C THR A 58 27.18 -6.47 -17.73
N LEU A 59 26.28 -7.00 -18.58
CA LEU A 59 25.68 -8.32 -18.41
C LEU A 59 26.09 -9.32 -19.50
N SER A 60 26.85 -8.88 -20.51
CA SER A 60 27.15 -9.67 -21.71
C SER A 60 25.88 -10.13 -22.45
N MET A 61 24.80 -9.35 -22.37
CA MET A 61 23.51 -9.65 -22.98
C MET A 61 23.09 -8.51 -23.90
N ARG A 62 22.88 -8.81 -25.18
CA ARG A 62 22.36 -7.87 -26.17
C ARG A 62 20.88 -8.18 -26.40
N HIS A 63 20.00 -7.20 -26.19
CA HIS A 63 18.58 -7.37 -26.46
C HIS A 63 18.31 -7.79 -27.91
N PHE A 64 17.55 -8.86 -28.10
CA PHE A 64 17.02 -9.27 -29.40
C PHE A 64 15.91 -8.32 -29.87
N ASP A 65 15.61 -8.34 -31.16
CA ASP A 65 14.59 -7.47 -31.75
C ASP A 65 13.19 -7.74 -31.16
N VAL A 66 12.88 -9.01 -30.86
CA VAL A 66 11.64 -9.38 -30.17
C VAL A 66 11.57 -8.83 -28.75
N GLN A 67 12.71 -8.68 -28.08
CA GLN A 67 12.80 -8.09 -26.75
C GLN A 67 12.61 -6.57 -26.79
N LEU A 68 13.11 -5.89 -27.84
CA LEU A 68 12.78 -4.48 -28.07
C LEU A 68 11.29 -4.26 -28.30
N ILE A 69 10.65 -5.16 -29.07
CA ILE A 69 9.19 -5.13 -29.27
C ILE A 69 8.48 -5.30 -27.92
N GLY A 70 8.86 -6.29 -27.12
CA GLY A 70 8.31 -6.47 -25.77
C GLY A 70 8.46 -5.23 -24.90
N GLY A 71 9.63 -4.56 -24.96
CA GLY A 71 9.87 -3.32 -24.23
C GLY A 71 8.95 -2.18 -24.65
N MET A 72 8.68 -2.02 -25.95
CA MET A 72 7.73 -1.02 -26.47
C MET A 72 6.29 -1.36 -26.08
N VAL A 73 5.88 -2.62 -26.17
CA VAL A 73 4.54 -3.08 -25.74
C VAL A 73 4.29 -2.78 -24.27
N LEU A 74 5.29 -3.04 -23.41
CA LEU A 74 5.21 -2.68 -21.99
C LEU A 74 5.14 -1.16 -21.80
N HIS A 75 5.93 -0.37 -22.53
CA HIS A 75 5.89 1.09 -22.47
C HIS A 75 4.49 1.65 -22.78
N ASP A 76 3.84 1.10 -23.81
CA ASP A 76 2.48 1.45 -24.24
C ASP A 76 1.39 1.11 -23.18
N GLY A 77 1.77 0.50 -22.05
CA GLY A 77 0.86 0.10 -20.99
C GLY A 77 0.05 -1.16 -21.33
N THR A 78 0.57 -2.01 -22.22
CA THR A 78 -0.09 -3.24 -22.68
C THR A 78 0.67 -4.50 -22.23
N ILE A 79 0.04 -5.66 -22.41
CA ILE A 79 0.61 -6.95 -21.96
C ILE A 79 1.52 -7.52 -23.06
N ALA A 80 2.81 -7.65 -22.75
CA ALA A 80 3.77 -8.34 -23.59
C ALA A 80 3.77 -9.85 -23.29
N GLU A 81 3.04 -10.63 -24.09
CA GLU A 81 3.09 -12.09 -24.00
C GLU A 81 4.41 -12.62 -24.59
N MET A 82 5.23 -13.20 -23.74
CA MET A 82 6.53 -13.78 -24.10
C MET A 82 6.67 -15.15 -23.45
N ALA A 83 7.13 -16.14 -24.20
CA ALA A 83 7.35 -17.48 -23.68
C ALA A 83 8.43 -17.46 -22.57
N THR A 84 8.34 -18.42 -21.63
CA THR A 84 9.36 -18.56 -20.59
C THR A 84 10.73 -18.82 -21.23
N GLY A 85 11.73 -18.05 -20.79
CA GLY A 85 13.09 -18.12 -21.36
C GLY A 85 13.39 -17.05 -22.42
N GLU A 86 12.40 -16.29 -22.89
CA GLU A 86 12.60 -15.17 -23.83
C GLU A 86 13.24 -13.92 -23.19
N GLY A 87 13.57 -13.98 -21.89
CA GLY A 87 14.30 -12.92 -21.18
C GLY A 87 13.43 -11.76 -20.69
N LYS A 88 12.22 -12.04 -20.17
CA LYS A 88 11.30 -11.03 -19.58
C LYS A 88 12.00 -10.04 -18.63
N THR A 89 12.88 -10.54 -17.75
CA THR A 89 13.66 -9.72 -16.80
C THR A 89 14.54 -8.69 -17.52
N LEU A 90 15.19 -9.07 -18.61
CA LEU A 90 16.02 -8.18 -19.42
C LEU A 90 15.15 -7.23 -20.26
N VAL A 91 14.00 -7.68 -20.74
CA VAL A 91 13.04 -6.84 -21.48
C VAL A 91 12.54 -5.68 -20.61
N ALA A 92 12.20 -5.95 -19.34
CA ALA A 92 11.68 -4.95 -18.41
C ALA A 92 12.65 -3.78 -18.17
N THR A 93 13.96 -3.96 -18.36
CA THR A 93 14.93 -2.86 -18.18
C THR A 93 14.75 -1.75 -19.21
N LEU A 94 14.26 -2.06 -20.41
CA LEU A 94 14.06 -1.08 -21.49
C LEU A 94 12.99 -0.02 -21.12
N PRO A 95 11.71 -0.39 -20.86
CA PRO A 95 10.70 0.57 -20.44
C PRO A 95 10.98 1.11 -19.03
N ALA A 96 11.61 0.35 -18.13
CA ALA A 96 11.96 0.88 -16.81
C ALA A 96 12.99 2.01 -16.91
N TYR A 97 14.04 1.85 -17.71
CA TYR A 97 15.02 2.89 -17.98
C TYR A 97 14.36 4.12 -18.62
N LEU A 98 13.58 3.92 -19.69
CA LEU A 98 12.90 4.99 -20.42
C LEU A 98 11.98 5.82 -19.50
N ASN A 99 11.10 5.17 -18.74
CA ASN A 99 10.14 5.87 -17.88
C ASN A 99 10.80 6.48 -16.64
N ALA A 100 11.94 5.92 -16.19
CA ALA A 100 12.74 6.50 -15.11
C ALA A 100 13.40 7.84 -15.49
N LEU A 101 13.57 8.15 -16.79
CA LEU A 101 14.10 9.45 -17.24
C LEU A 101 13.24 10.63 -16.75
N THR A 102 11.96 10.39 -16.45
CA THR A 102 11.05 11.41 -15.89
C THR A 102 11.36 11.81 -14.44
N GLY A 103 12.17 11.01 -13.72
CA GLY A 103 12.44 11.19 -12.28
C GLY A 103 11.26 10.87 -11.36
N LYS A 104 10.12 10.43 -11.90
CA LYS A 104 8.89 10.14 -11.15
C LYS A 104 8.85 8.72 -10.60
N GLY A 105 9.70 7.83 -11.12
CA GLY A 105 9.83 6.47 -10.63
C GLY A 105 9.23 5.37 -11.46
N VAL A 106 9.78 4.17 -11.31
CA VAL A 106 9.21 2.94 -11.88
C VAL A 106 9.18 1.84 -10.82
N HIS A 107 8.04 1.19 -10.68
CA HIS A 107 7.90 -0.01 -9.84
C HIS A 107 7.98 -1.27 -10.70
N ILE A 108 8.84 -2.22 -10.33
CA ILE A 108 8.85 -3.55 -10.94
C ILE A 108 8.28 -4.52 -9.91
N VAL A 109 7.11 -5.07 -10.22
CA VAL A 109 6.31 -5.91 -9.34
C VAL A 109 6.51 -7.36 -9.74
N THR A 110 6.81 -8.22 -8.78
CA THR A 110 6.93 -9.67 -8.98
C THR A 110 6.24 -10.43 -7.83
N VAL A 111 6.17 -11.76 -7.92
CA VAL A 111 5.35 -12.59 -7.02
C VAL A 111 6.01 -12.86 -5.66
N ASN A 112 7.34 -12.69 -5.51
CA ASN A 112 8.00 -12.95 -4.24
C ASN A 112 9.31 -12.16 -4.03
N ASP A 113 9.69 -12.04 -2.76
CA ASP A 113 10.87 -11.30 -2.29
C ASP A 113 12.19 -11.82 -2.88
N TYR A 114 12.27 -13.12 -3.20
CA TYR A 114 13.45 -13.70 -3.82
C TYR A 114 13.64 -13.21 -5.25
N LEU A 115 12.58 -13.21 -6.07
CA LEU A 115 12.64 -12.70 -7.45
C LEU A 115 12.93 -11.20 -7.47
N ALA A 116 12.29 -10.42 -6.60
CA ALA A 116 12.50 -8.98 -6.54
C ALA A 116 13.98 -8.65 -6.25
N LYS A 117 14.55 -9.36 -5.27
CA LYS A 117 15.96 -9.21 -4.90
C LYS A 117 16.90 -9.71 -6.00
N ARG A 118 16.67 -10.91 -6.52
CA ARG A 118 17.48 -11.54 -7.57
C ARG A 118 17.56 -10.63 -8.79
N ASP A 119 16.42 -10.11 -9.24
CA ASP A 119 16.33 -9.31 -10.46
C ASP A 119 16.96 -7.94 -10.28
N ALA A 120 16.81 -7.32 -9.11
CA ALA A 120 17.53 -6.09 -8.77
C ALA A 120 19.05 -6.29 -8.71
N GLN A 121 19.54 -7.42 -8.18
CA GLN A 121 20.98 -7.73 -8.19
C GLN A 121 21.49 -8.04 -9.60
N TRP A 122 20.68 -8.71 -10.42
CA TRP A 122 21.06 -9.11 -11.75
C TRP A 122 21.04 -7.95 -12.75
N MET A 123 20.01 -7.10 -12.71
CA MET A 123 19.86 -5.92 -13.59
C MET A 123 20.49 -4.65 -13.00
N GLY A 124 20.88 -4.68 -11.72
CA GLY A 124 21.54 -3.59 -11.01
C GLY A 124 22.80 -3.04 -11.70
N PRO A 125 23.74 -3.89 -12.19
CA PRO A 125 24.91 -3.43 -12.92
C PRO A 125 24.58 -2.55 -14.14
N LEU A 126 23.56 -2.93 -14.90
CA LEU A 126 23.08 -2.17 -16.06
C LEU A 126 22.55 -0.80 -15.62
N CYS A 127 21.65 -0.78 -14.63
CA CYS A 127 21.06 0.46 -14.14
C CYS A 127 22.11 1.40 -13.55
N HIS A 128 23.04 0.85 -12.77
CA HIS A 128 24.13 1.58 -12.15
C HIS A 128 25.08 2.19 -13.20
N ALA A 129 25.43 1.45 -14.25
CA ALA A 129 26.26 1.95 -15.35
C ALA A 129 25.62 3.14 -16.07
N LEU A 130 24.29 3.16 -16.17
CA LEU A 130 23.52 4.27 -16.72
C LEU A 130 23.22 5.39 -15.71
N GLY A 131 23.68 5.27 -14.45
CA GLY A 131 23.47 6.29 -13.43
C GLY A 131 22.05 6.32 -12.84
N LEU A 132 21.35 5.18 -12.85
CA LEU A 132 20.07 5.00 -12.16
C LEU A 132 20.29 4.32 -10.81
N SER A 133 19.53 4.77 -9.82
CA SER A 133 19.40 4.14 -8.52
C SER A 133 18.33 3.04 -8.54
N VAL A 134 18.64 1.89 -7.94
CA VAL A 134 17.73 0.74 -7.84
C VAL A 134 17.46 0.45 -6.38
N GLY A 135 16.18 0.47 -6.00
CA GLY A 135 15.68 0.09 -4.67
C GLY A 135 15.04 -1.30 -4.70
N VAL A 136 15.01 -1.97 -3.55
CA VAL A 136 14.30 -3.22 -3.33
C VAL A 136 13.52 -3.11 -2.04
N ILE A 137 12.24 -3.48 -2.05
CA ILE A 137 11.40 -3.61 -0.86
C ILE A 137 11.04 -5.08 -0.63
N GLN A 138 11.10 -5.50 0.64
CA GLN A 138 10.77 -6.82 1.17
C GLN A 138 10.03 -6.64 2.50
N HIS A 139 9.34 -7.64 3.03
CA HIS A 139 8.42 -7.47 4.18
C HIS A 139 8.89 -6.53 5.32
N GLU A 140 10.11 -6.74 5.82
CA GLU A 140 10.68 -5.96 6.93
C GLU A 140 12.02 -5.30 6.58
N ALA A 141 12.37 -5.26 5.29
CA ALA A 141 13.65 -4.75 4.86
C ALA A 141 13.56 -4.00 3.54
N SER A 142 14.48 -3.06 3.36
CA SER A 142 14.66 -2.37 2.10
C SER A 142 16.13 -2.17 1.81
N PHE A 143 16.47 -2.20 0.54
CA PHE A 143 17.85 -2.15 0.06
C PHE A 143 17.96 -1.21 -1.14
N THR A 144 19.18 -0.75 -1.40
CA THR A 144 19.55 -0.17 -2.67
C THR A 144 20.73 -0.94 -3.26
N TYR A 145 20.73 -1.07 -4.60
CA TYR A 145 21.86 -1.64 -5.30
C TYR A 145 23.08 -0.71 -5.18
N ASP A 146 24.15 -1.23 -4.59
CA ASP A 146 25.43 -0.56 -4.43
C ASP A 146 26.55 -1.58 -4.68
N PRO A 147 27.24 -1.55 -5.84
CA PRO A 147 28.26 -2.52 -6.18
C PRO A 147 29.48 -2.48 -5.23
N ALA A 148 29.66 -1.40 -4.47
CA ALA A 148 30.73 -1.28 -3.49
C ALA A 148 30.35 -1.85 -2.11
N TYR A 149 29.08 -2.19 -1.89
CA TYR A 149 28.63 -2.72 -0.60
C TYR A 149 29.05 -4.19 -0.42
N ALA A 150 29.90 -4.41 0.57
CA ALA A 150 30.38 -5.72 0.98
C ALA A 150 29.65 -6.20 2.25
N THR A 151 29.23 -7.47 2.25
CA THR A 151 28.56 -8.11 3.38
C THR A 151 28.98 -9.57 3.49
N PRO A 152 29.04 -10.16 4.70
CA PRO A 152 29.26 -11.60 4.87
C PRO A 152 28.12 -12.46 4.31
N ASP A 153 26.89 -11.93 4.21
CA ASP A 153 25.76 -12.64 3.62
C ASP A 153 25.78 -12.51 2.09
N ILE A 154 26.25 -13.55 1.41
CA ILE A 154 26.38 -13.56 -0.06
C ILE A 154 25.05 -13.23 -0.75
N ARG A 155 23.92 -13.55 -0.11
CA ARG A 155 22.56 -13.34 -0.64
C ARG A 155 22.17 -11.87 -0.68
N LEU A 156 22.94 -11.00 -0.04
CA LEU A 156 22.76 -9.54 0.02
C LEU A 156 23.95 -8.79 -0.61
N THR A 157 24.80 -9.48 -1.38
CA THR A 157 25.92 -8.84 -2.09
C THR A 157 25.41 -7.70 -2.96
N ALA A 158 26.08 -6.55 -2.88
CA ALA A 158 25.69 -5.33 -3.58
C ALA A 158 24.30 -4.77 -3.21
N LEU A 159 23.70 -5.19 -2.10
CA LEU A 159 22.43 -4.65 -1.60
C LEU A 159 22.64 -4.00 -0.23
N ARG A 160 22.82 -2.68 -0.23
CA ARG A 160 22.99 -1.91 0.99
C ARG A 160 21.63 -1.67 1.66
N PRO A 161 21.45 -2.01 2.94
CA PRO A 161 20.23 -1.70 3.68
C PRO A 161 19.97 -0.19 3.71
N ILE A 162 18.73 0.22 3.50
CA ILE A 162 18.26 1.61 3.56
C ILE A 162 16.84 1.67 4.12
N ASP A 163 16.39 2.84 4.52
CA ASP A 163 15.02 3.06 4.95
C ASP A 163 14.02 2.87 3.80
N ARG A 164 12.79 2.49 4.17
CA ARG A 164 11.71 2.18 3.22
C ARG A 164 11.45 3.33 2.23
N ARG A 165 11.39 4.55 2.75
CA ARG A 165 11.20 5.77 1.95
C ARG A 165 12.32 5.97 0.93
N ALA A 166 13.58 5.71 1.31
CA ALA A 166 14.71 5.84 0.39
C ALA A 166 14.62 4.83 -0.78
N ALA A 167 14.07 3.63 -0.55
CA ALA A 167 13.88 2.64 -1.61
C ALA A 167 12.84 3.09 -2.65
N TYR A 168 11.77 3.77 -2.21
CA TYR A 168 10.79 4.38 -3.10
C TYR A 168 11.31 5.62 -3.84
N HIS A 169 12.31 6.30 -3.30
CA HIS A 169 12.96 7.46 -3.94
C HIS A 169 14.06 7.08 -4.95
N CYS A 170 14.38 5.79 -5.09
CA CYS A 170 15.23 5.32 -6.19
C CYS A 170 14.56 5.56 -7.55
N ASP A 171 15.30 5.54 -8.65
CA ASP A 171 14.74 5.68 -10.00
C ASP A 171 13.82 4.49 -10.33
N ILE A 172 14.25 3.29 -9.95
CA ILE A 172 13.55 2.02 -10.13
C ILE A 172 13.44 1.31 -8.77
N THR A 173 12.26 0.83 -8.40
CA THR A 173 12.03 0.07 -7.15
C THR A 173 11.46 -1.30 -7.49
N TYR A 174 12.17 -2.36 -7.10
CA TYR A 174 11.69 -3.74 -7.18
C TYR A 174 10.95 -4.12 -5.89
N GLY A 175 9.87 -4.88 -6.00
CA GLY A 175 9.11 -5.35 -4.85
C GLY A 175 8.05 -6.36 -5.22
N THR A 176 7.34 -6.86 -4.21
CA THR A 176 6.17 -7.70 -4.43
C THR A 176 4.90 -6.87 -4.49
N ASN A 177 3.88 -7.40 -5.16
CA ASN A 177 2.53 -6.83 -5.18
C ASN A 177 2.01 -6.55 -3.76
N ASN A 178 2.24 -7.49 -2.85
CA ASN A 178 1.83 -7.37 -1.45
C ASN A 178 2.53 -6.20 -0.76
N GLU A 179 3.85 -6.07 -0.90
CA GLU A 179 4.59 -4.98 -0.24
C GLU A 179 4.21 -3.60 -0.79
N PHE A 180 4.05 -3.46 -2.11
CA PHE A 180 3.55 -2.21 -2.70
C PHE A 180 2.15 -1.86 -2.20
N GLY A 181 1.25 -2.85 -2.13
CA GLY A 181 -0.11 -2.65 -1.65
C GLY A 181 -0.19 -2.31 -0.17
N PHE A 182 0.56 -3.03 0.68
CA PHE A 182 0.59 -2.78 2.12
C PHE A 182 1.24 -1.45 2.46
N ASP A 183 2.29 -1.03 1.75
CA ASP A 183 2.86 0.31 1.94
C ASP A 183 1.86 1.41 1.59
N TYR A 184 1.10 1.24 0.50
CA TYR A 184 0.04 2.19 0.16
C TYR A 184 -1.04 2.26 1.25
N LEU A 185 -1.48 1.11 1.76
CA LEU A 185 -2.46 1.06 2.86
C LEU A 185 -1.89 1.68 4.14
N ARG A 186 -0.64 1.39 4.51
CA ARG A 186 0.03 1.97 5.68
C ARG A 186 0.20 3.48 5.56
N ASP A 187 0.54 3.97 4.36
CA ASP A 187 0.65 5.41 4.07
C ASP A 187 -0.68 6.14 4.32
N ASN A 188 -1.82 5.52 4.01
CA ASN A 188 -3.15 6.07 4.28
C ASN A 188 -3.58 6.00 5.77
N MET A 189 -2.76 5.41 6.64
CA MET A 189 -2.98 5.40 8.10
C MET A 189 -1.99 6.31 8.86
N ARG A 190 -1.07 6.99 8.17
CA ARG A 190 -0.11 7.91 8.80
C ARG A 190 -0.77 9.21 9.24
N PHE A 191 -0.25 9.80 10.31
CA PHE A 191 -0.76 11.07 10.84
C PHE A 191 -0.12 12.30 10.18
N SER A 192 1.01 12.12 9.50
CA SER A 192 1.77 13.20 8.87
C SER A 192 2.30 12.81 7.49
N LEU A 193 2.53 13.81 6.64
CA LEU A 193 3.00 13.59 5.26
C LEU A 193 4.47 13.17 5.19
N ASP A 194 5.28 13.49 6.20
CA ASP A 194 6.69 13.11 6.28
C ASP A 194 6.89 11.64 6.66
N GLU A 195 5.87 10.98 7.20
CA GLU A 195 5.86 9.54 7.48
C GLU A 195 5.51 8.68 6.27
N LEU A 196 5.06 9.29 5.17
CA LEU A 196 4.75 8.56 3.93
C LEU A 196 6.03 7.98 3.32
N VAL A 197 5.97 6.71 2.93
CA VAL A 197 7.09 6.02 2.30
C VAL A 197 7.00 6.05 0.79
N GLN A 198 5.80 6.02 0.21
CA GLN A 198 5.60 6.09 -1.23
C GLN A 198 5.67 7.53 -1.74
N ARG A 199 6.02 7.64 -3.02
CA ARG A 199 5.86 8.86 -3.82
C ARG A 199 4.65 8.70 -4.75
N PRO A 200 4.21 9.76 -5.47
CA PRO A 200 3.12 9.63 -6.43
C PRO A 200 3.33 8.47 -7.41
N LEU A 201 2.30 7.64 -7.60
CA LEU A 201 2.35 6.47 -8.47
C LEU A 201 2.50 6.93 -9.92
N HIS A 202 3.53 6.41 -10.61
CA HIS A 202 3.89 6.84 -11.96
C HIS A 202 3.74 5.72 -12.99
N TYR A 203 4.58 4.68 -12.89
CA TYR A 203 4.59 3.57 -13.83
C TYR A 203 4.97 2.28 -13.12
N ALA A 204 4.29 1.18 -13.45
CA ALA A 204 4.54 -0.13 -12.87
C ALA A 204 4.57 -1.21 -13.96
N ILE A 205 5.58 -2.08 -13.89
CA ILE A 205 5.68 -3.29 -14.71
C ILE A 205 5.38 -4.47 -13.81
N VAL A 206 4.38 -5.27 -14.17
CA VAL A 206 3.97 -6.46 -13.41
C VAL A 206 4.47 -7.71 -14.13
N ASP A 207 5.44 -8.40 -13.52
CA ASP A 207 5.88 -9.72 -13.97
C ASP A 207 4.91 -10.81 -13.47
N GLU A 208 4.73 -11.87 -14.25
CA GLU A 208 3.72 -12.91 -14.01
C GLU A 208 2.32 -12.33 -13.73
N VAL A 209 1.86 -11.49 -14.67
CA VAL A 209 0.63 -10.68 -14.56
C VAL A 209 -0.63 -11.51 -14.31
N ASP A 210 -0.70 -12.73 -14.83
CA ASP A 210 -1.79 -13.67 -14.59
C ASP A 210 -1.85 -14.10 -13.12
N SER A 211 -0.70 -14.44 -12.54
CA SER A 211 -0.60 -14.80 -11.12
C SER A 211 -1.02 -13.62 -10.23
N ILE A 212 -0.53 -12.41 -10.52
CA ILE A 212 -0.75 -11.25 -9.64
C ILE A 212 -2.13 -10.63 -9.84
N LEU A 213 -2.53 -10.32 -11.09
CA LEU A 213 -3.74 -9.55 -11.37
C LEU A 213 -5.00 -10.42 -11.55
N ILE A 214 -4.85 -11.75 -11.61
CA ILE A 214 -5.99 -12.68 -11.70
C ILE A 214 -6.05 -13.58 -10.47
N ASP A 215 -5.00 -14.37 -10.21
CA ASP A 215 -5.06 -15.38 -9.16
C ASP A 215 -5.02 -14.80 -7.74
N GLU A 216 -4.06 -13.91 -7.47
CA GLU A 216 -3.88 -13.29 -6.15
C GLU A 216 -4.89 -12.17 -5.89
N ALA A 217 -5.32 -11.46 -6.94
CA ALA A 217 -6.30 -10.37 -6.86
C ALA A 217 -7.71 -10.79 -6.41
N ARG A 218 -7.97 -12.10 -6.22
CA ARG A 218 -9.26 -12.62 -5.72
C ARG A 218 -9.51 -12.26 -4.25
N THR A 219 -8.46 -12.05 -3.47
CA THR A 219 -8.57 -11.74 -2.03
C THR A 219 -8.05 -10.32 -1.81
N PRO A 220 -8.80 -9.44 -1.12
CA PRO A 220 -8.32 -8.09 -0.85
C PRO A 220 -7.12 -8.10 0.10
N LEU A 221 -6.23 -7.12 -0.06
CA LEU A 221 -5.18 -6.84 0.92
C LEU A 221 -5.80 -6.18 2.16
N ILE A 222 -5.60 -6.78 3.32
CA ILE A 222 -6.17 -6.33 4.59
C ILE A 222 -5.04 -6.15 5.61
N ILE A 223 -4.92 -4.96 6.19
CA ILE A 223 -4.12 -4.76 7.40
C ILE A 223 -5.00 -5.13 8.59
N SER A 224 -4.59 -6.15 9.34
CA SER A 224 -5.17 -6.49 10.63
C SER A 224 -4.10 -6.33 11.72
N GLY A 225 -4.54 -5.94 12.91
CA GLY A 225 -3.71 -5.87 14.10
C GLY A 225 -4.40 -6.61 15.24
N PRO A 226 -3.66 -7.17 16.21
CA PRO A 226 -4.26 -7.70 17.42
C PRO A 226 -5.00 -6.57 18.14
N ALA A 227 -6.20 -6.84 18.63
CA ALA A 227 -6.90 -5.92 19.51
C ALA A 227 -6.19 -5.92 20.88
N GLU A 228 -5.40 -4.89 21.17
CA GLU A 228 -4.92 -4.61 22.53
C GLU A 228 -6.03 -3.96 23.36
N GLU A 229 -7.17 -4.63 23.50
CA GLU A 229 -8.22 -4.14 24.41
C GLU A 229 -8.10 -4.84 25.76
N SER A 230 -7.91 -4.04 26.81
CA SER A 230 -7.98 -4.54 28.18
C SER A 230 -9.41 -4.99 28.45
N THR A 231 -9.64 -6.31 28.53
CA THR A 231 -10.93 -6.90 28.91
C THR A 231 -11.45 -6.30 30.22
N GLU A 232 -10.57 -5.83 31.10
CA GLU A 232 -10.96 -5.13 32.32
C GLU A 232 -11.74 -3.84 32.08
N LEU A 233 -11.44 -3.10 31.02
CA LEU A 233 -12.09 -1.82 30.73
C LEU A 233 -13.57 -2.04 30.39
N TYR A 234 -13.89 -3.07 29.62
CA TYR A 234 -15.26 -3.50 29.38
C TYR A 234 -16.01 -3.78 30.68
N TYR A 235 -15.44 -4.58 31.59
CA TYR A 235 -16.08 -4.87 32.88
C TYR A 235 -16.20 -3.66 33.80
N LYS A 236 -15.21 -2.76 33.80
CA LYS A 236 -15.25 -1.52 34.60
C LYS A 236 -16.38 -0.61 34.13
N ILE A 237 -16.52 -0.44 32.81
CA ILE A 237 -17.54 0.42 32.22
C ILE A 237 -18.92 -0.21 32.32
N ASP A 238 -19.05 -1.51 32.05
CA ASP A 238 -20.32 -2.23 32.21
C ASP A 238 -20.92 -2.08 33.62
N ARG A 239 -20.09 -2.05 34.68
CA ARG A 239 -20.55 -1.84 36.06
C ARG A 239 -21.15 -0.47 36.34
N ILE A 240 -20.86 0.54 35.52
CA ILE A 240 -21.39 1.90 35.71
C ILE A 240 -22.65 2.16 34.90
N ILE A 241 -22.82 1.52 33.74
CA ILE A 241 -23.94 1.78 32.83
C ILE A 241 -25.31 1.56 33.49
N PRO A 242 -25.56 0.49 34.27
CA PRO A 242 -26.83 0.29 34.97
C PRO A 242 -27.16 1.37 36.02
N LYS A 243 -26.19 2.21 36.42
CA LYS A 243 -26.40 3.32 37.36
C LYS A 243 -26.90 4.59 36.66
N LEU A 244 -26.81 4.64 35.34
CA LEU A 244 -27.29 5.76 34.53
C LEU A 244 -28.80 5.64 34.31
N LYS A 245 -29.50 6.75 34.41
CA LYS A 245 -30.96 6.85 34.24
C LYS A 245 -31.30 7.28 32.83
N ARG A 246 -32.27 6.61 32.21
CA ARG A 246 -32.83 7.05 30.93
C ARG A 246 -33.60 8.35 31.17
N ALA A 247 -33.27 9.37 30.40
CA ALA A 247 -33.93 10.68 30.44
C ALA A 247 -35.14 10.74 29.49
N ALA A 248 -35.01 10.14 28.31
CA ALA A 248 -36.02 10.18 27.27
C ALA A 248 -35.83 9.10 26.20
N THR A 249 -36.94 8.74 25.57
CA THR A 249 -37.01 7.89 24.38
C THR A 249 -37.66 8.68 23.24
N ILE A 250 -36.99 8.75 22.10
CA ILE A 250 -37.48 9.37 20.86
C ILE A 250 -38.11 8.26 20.01
N VAL A 251 -39.42 8.38 19.78
CA VAL A 251 -40.22 7.49 18.93
C VAL A 251 -40.79 8.32 17.79
N GLU A 252 -40.58 7.90 16.55
CA GLU A 252 -41.03 8.63 15.35
C GLU A 252 -40.58 10.11 15.28
N GLY A 253 -39.41 10.43 15.85
CA GLY A 253 -38.87 11.80 15.86
C GLY A 253 -39.55 12.73 16.88
N LYS A 254 -40.40 12.20 17.75
CA LYS A 254 -41.01 12.91 18.89
C LYS A 254 -40.58 12.27 20.19
N LEU A 255 -40.48 13.08 21.24
CA LEU A 255 -40.32 12.58 22.61
C LEU A 255 -41.55 11.75 22.98
N SER A 256 -41.35 10.56 23.54
CA SER A 256 -42.47 9.76 24.06
C SER A 256 -43.19 10.53 25.18
N GLU A 257 -44.51 10.44 25.24
CA GLU A 257 -45.37 11.16 26.21
C GLU A 257 -45.10 10.76 27.68
N ILE A 258 -44.32 9.70 27.91
CA ILE A 258 -44.05 9.12 29.24
C ILE A 258 -42.80 9.77 29.90
N GLU A 259 -41.97 10.49 29.15
CA GLU A 259 -40.64 10.95 29.60
C GLU A 259 -40.38 12.45 29.28
N GLU A 260 -41.36 13.30 29.55
CA GLU A 260 -41.30 14.75 29.25
C GLU A 260 -40.31 15.53 30.14
N GLN A 261 -39.80 14.92 31.22
CA GLN A 261 -39.03 15.62 32.25
C GLN A 261 -37.57 15.93 31.88
N ARG A 262 -36.98 15.34 30.82
CA ARG A 262 -35.57 15.52 30.39
C ARG A 262 -34.48 15.35 31.48
N GLU A 263 -34.84 15.02 32.71
CA GLU A 263 -33.90 14.74 33.80
C GLU A 263 -33.45 13.28 33.70
N GLY A 264 -32.14 13.08 33.55
CA GLY A 264 -31.54 11.77 33.38
C GLY A 264 -30.23 11.85 32.62
N ASP A 265 -29.56 10.70 32.51
CA ASP A 265 -28.18 10.60 32.03
C ASP A 265 -28.09 10.35 30.51
N TYR A 266 -29.12 9.78 29.88
CA TYR A 266 -29.05 9.49 28.43
C TYR A 266 -30.41 9.46 27.72
N ILE A 267 -30.36 9.67 26.40
CA ILE A 267 -31.51 9.67 25.50
C ILE A 267 -31.34 8.53 24.49
N VAL A 268 -32.42 7.78 24.26
CA VAL A 268 -32.48 6.70 23.27
C VAL A 268 -33.33 7.13 22.09
N ASP A 269 -32.82 6.96 20.87
CA ASP A 269 -33.58 7.10 19.64
C ASP A 269 -33.77 5.72 19.01
N GLU A 270 -35.00 5.20 19.10
CA GLU A 270 -35.32 3.84 18.64
C GLU A 270 -35.33 3.76 17.10
N LYS A 271 -35.64 4.86 16.40
CA LYS A 271 -35.70 4.90 14.94
C LYS A 271 -34.30 4.83 14.33
N SER A 272 -33.35 5.57 14.87
CA SER A 272 -31.96 5.59 14.41
C SER A 272 -31.09 4.54 15.10
N ARG A 273 -31.65 3.78 16.06
CA ARG A 273 -30.90 2.86 16.94
C ARG A 273 -29.65 3.55 17.52
N ALA A 274 -29.84 4.75 18.06
CA ALA A 274 -28.78 5.56 18.63
C ALA A 274 -29.02 5.86 20.11
N VAL A 275 -27.94 6.05 20.86
CA VAL A 275 -27.98 6.50 22.25
C VAL A 275 -27.03 7.66 22.42
N SER A 276 -27.44 8.68 23.18
CA SER A 276 -26.63 9.87 23.44
C SER A 276 -26.66 10.22 24.94
N LEU A 277 -25.52 10.63 25.48
CA LEU A 277 -25.43 11.14 26.86
C LEU A 277 -25.99 12.56 26.92
N THR A 278 -26.67 12.89 28.01
CA THR A 278 -27.01 14.27 28.37
C THR A 278 -25.83 14.92 29.11
N GLU A 279 -25.88 16.23 29.36
CA GLU A 279 -24.89 16.91 30.22
C GLU A 279 -24.80 16.25 31.61
N GLN A 280 -25.94 15.84 32.17
CA GLN A 280 -25.99 15.12 33.44
C GLN A 280 -25.32 13.74 33.33
N GLY A 281 -25.53 13.02 32.23
CA GLY A 281 -24.89 11.72 32.01
C GLY A 281 -23.39 11.82 31.83
N ILE A 282 -22.90 12.87 31.19
CA ILE A 282 -21.47 13.15 31.08
C ILE A 282 -20.88 13.33 32.49
N ALA A 283 -21.46 14.21 33.30
CA ALA A 283 -21.01 14.44 34.68
C ALA A 283 -21.11 13.18 35.57
N SER A 284 -22.16 12.38 35.39
CA SER A 284 -22.32 11.08 36.06
C SER A 284 -21.20 10.11 35.69
N CYS A 285 -20.88 9.98 34.40
CA CYS A 285 -19.80 9.13 33.91
C CYS A 285 -18.44 9.61 34.41
N GLU A 286 -18.15 10.91 34.34
CA GLU A 286 -16.91 11.53 34.84
C GLU A 286 -16.67 11.19 36.31
N ARG A 287 -17.69 11.39 37.14
CA ARG A 287 -17.64 11.06 38.57
C ARG A 287 -17.49 9.56 38.84
N LEU A 288 -18.19 8.71 38.09
CA LEU A 288 -18.16 7.25 38.30
C LEU A 288 -16.86 6.60 37.82
N LEU A 289 -16.23 7.18 36.80
CA LEU A 289 -14.96 6.72 36.22
C LEU A 289 -13.75 7.44 36.81
N ASN A 290 -13.98 8.48 37.62
CA ASN A 290 -12.95 9.32 38.21
C ASN A 290 -12.05 9.95 37.12
N VAL A 291 -12.69 10.56 36.11
CA VAL A 291 -12.05 11.32 35.03
C VAL A 291 -12.56 12.76 35.05
N ASP A 292 -11.68 13.71 34.75
CA ASP A 292 -12.01 15.14 34.85
C ASP A 292 -12.88 15.62 33.68
N ASN A 293 -12.53 15.23 32.46
CA ASN A 293 -13.27 15.57 31.24
C ASN A 293 -13.32 14.36 30.31
N LEU A 294 -14.51 13.80 30.10
CA LEU A 294 -14.70 12.60 29.28
C LEU A 294 -14.39 12.83 27.78
N TYR A 295 -14.46 14.07 27.31
CA TYR A 295 -14.23 14.45 25.90
C TYR A 295 -12.79 14.88 25.60
N ASP A 296 -11.91 14.84 26.59
CA ASP A 296 -10.49 15.08 26.37
C ASP A 296 -9.91 13.99 25.44
N PRO A 297 -9.06 14.34 24.44
CA PRO A 297 -8.39 13.37 23.57
C PRO A 297 -7.74 12.19 24.31
N GLN A 298 -7.25 12.38 25.53
CA GLN A 298 -6.68 11.28 26.34
C GLN A 298 -7.69 10.22 26.79
N HIS A 299 -8.99 10.55 26.80
CA HIS A 299 -10.08 9.68 27.24
C HIS A 299 -10.95 9.14 26.09
N ILE A 300 -10.56 9.34 24.82
CA ILE A 300 -11.32 8.88 23.63
C ILE A 300 -11.71 7.39 23.74
N THR A 301 -10.80 6.54 24.20
CA THR A 301 -11.06 5.10 24.36
C THR A 301 -12.14 4.84 25.41
N ILE A 302 -12.09 5.55 26.54
CA ILE A 302 -13.09 5.44 27.62
C ILE A 302 -14.46 5.92 27.13
N LEU A 303 -14.51 7.09 26.48
CA LEU A 303 -15.73 7.64 25.89
C LEU A 303 -16.35 6.66 24.89
N HIS A 304 -15.54 6.08 24.00
CA HIS A 304 -15.99 5.09 23.04
C HIS A 304 -16.61 3.87 23.75
N HIS A 305 -15.94 3.31 24.75
CA HIS A 305 -16.45 2.15 25.48
C HIS A 305 -17.73 2.48 26.28
N VAL A 306 -17.84 3.67 26.88
CA VAL A 306 -19.07 4.12 27.54
C VAL A 306 -20.23 4.16 26.54
N GLN A 307 -20.01 4.71 25.35
CA GLN A 307 -21.02 4.74 24.29
C GLN A 307 -21.42 3.34 23.83
N GLN A 308 -20.46 2.42 23.62
CA GLN A 308 -20.77 1.04 23.20
C GLN A 308 -21.52 0.27 24.29
N ALA A 309 -21.08 0.36 25.55
CA ALA A 309 -21.75 -0.32 26.66
C ALA A 309 -23.16 0.25 26.90
N LEU A 310 -23.32 1.57 26.81
CA LEU A 310 -24.64 2.20 26.90
C LEU A 310 -25.55 1.75 25.75
N ARG A 311 -25.02 1.65 24.52
CA ARG A 311 -25.75 1.11 23.36
C ARG A 311 -26.18 -0.34 23.60
N ALA A 312 -25.28 -1.18 24.11
CA ALA A 312 -25.56 -2.58 24.43
C ALA A 312 -26.72 -2.72 25.43
N HIS A 313 -26.68 -1.98 26.54
CA HIS A 313 -27.73 -2.02 27.57
C HIS A 313 -29.06 -1.41 27.12
N ALA A 314 -29.03 -0.34 26.33
CA ALA A 314 -30.24 0.41 26.00
C ALA A 314 -30.96 -0.09 24.76
N LEU A 315 -30.25 -0.65 23.77
CA LEU A 315 -30.80 -1.00 22.45
C LEU A 315 -30.80 -2.48 22.11
N TYR A 316 -29.93 -3.30 22.72
CA TYR A 316 -29.85 -4.73 22.39
C TYR A 316 -30.49 -5.56 23.49
N ARG A 317 -31.45 -6.39 23.11
CA ARG A 317 -32.19 -7.24 24.04
C ARG A 317 -31.83 -8.69 23.82
N ARG A 318 -31.53 -9.36 24.93
CA ARG A 318 -31.37 -10.81 24.97
C ARG A 318 -32.67 -11.47 24.49
N ASP A 319 -32.52 -12.54 23.72
CA ASP A 319 -33.58 -13.34 23.11
C ASP A 319 -34.39 -12.60 22.02
N VAL A 320 -33.93 -11.42 21.58
CA VAL A 320 -34.47 -10.67 20.44
C VAL A 320 -33.36 -10.36 19.44
N ASP A 321 -32.36 -9.57 19.84
CA ASP A 321 -31.25 -9.17 18.98
C ASP A 321 -30.07 -10.15 19.04
N TYR A 322 -29.93 -10.85 20.18
CA TYR A 322 -28.88 -11.85 20.39
C TYR A 322 -29.33 -12.91 21.39
N VAL A 323 -28.71 -14.09 21.34
CA VAL A 323 -28.89 -15.17 22.32
C VAL A 323 -27.56 -15.57 22.93
N LEU A 324 -27.61 -16.09 24.16
CA LEU A 324 -26.45 -16.71 24.81
C LEU A 324 -26.54 -18.22 24.66
N LYS A 325 -25.58 -18.83 23.97
CA LYS A 325 -25.54 -20.27 23.75
C LYS A 325 -24.11 -20.77 23.93
N ASP A 326 -23.94 -21.80 24.74
CA ASP A 326 -22.63 -22.42 25.03
C ASP A 326 -21.55 -21.43 25.54
N GLY A 327 -21.97 -20.33 26.18
CA GLY A 327 -21.09 -19.28 26.68
C GLY A 327 -20.74 -18.20 25.65
N GLU A 328 -21.26 -18.29 24.42
CA GLU A 328 -21.03 -17.35 23.33
C GLU A 328 -22.27 -16.46 23.09
N VAL A 329 -22.03 -15.27 22.54
CA VAL A 329 -23.06 -14.35 22.07
C VAL A 329 -23.31 -14.65 20.59
N ILE A 330 -24.54 -15.05 20.25
CA ILE A 330 -24.94 -15.31 18.86
C ILE A 330 -25.95 -14.25 18.43
N ILE A 331 -25.65 -13.52 17.35
CA ILE A 331 -26.53 -12.49 16.81
C ILE A 331 -27.73 -13.14 16.12
N VAL A 332 -28.91 -12.55 16.30
CA VAL A 332 -30.14 -12.92 15.58
C VAL A 332 -30.34 -11.93 14.44
N ASP A 333 -30.42 -12.44 13.21
CA ASP A 333 -30.74 -11.64 12.03
C ASP A 333 -32.17 -11.08 12.16
N GLU A 334 -32.30 -9.75 12.13
CA GLU A 334 -33.57 -9.03 12.27
C GLU A 334 -34.56 -9.32 11.12
N PHE A 335 -34.07 -9.66 9.94
CA PHE A 335 -34.90 -9.93 8.76
C PHE A 335 -35.33 -11.40 8.66
N THR A 336 -34.42 -12.32 8.99
CA THR A 336 -34.65 -13.76 8.80
C THR A 336 -34.96 -14.52 10.07
N GLY A 337 -34.70 -13.92 11.25
CA GLY A 337 -34.80 -14.55 12.56
C GLY A 337 -33.76 -15.66 12.76
N ARG A 338 -32.80 -15.81 11.84
CA ARG A 338 -31.79 -16.86 11.91
C ARG A 338 -30.68 -16.44 12.86
N MET A 339 -30.21 -17.42 13.61
CA MET A 339 -28.97 -17.31 14.37
C MET A 339 -27.80 -17.22 13.38
N MET A 340 -26.95 -16.21 13.55
CA MET A 340 -25.73 -16.00 12.78
C MET A 340 -24.52 -16.38 13.65
N PRO A 341 -24.12 -17.66 13.67
CA PRO A 341 -22.88 -18.07 14.32
C PRO A 341 -21.67 -17.63 13.50
N GLY A 342 -20.64 -17.14 14.19
CA GLY A 342 -19.45 -16.50 13.63
C GLY A 342 -19.10 -15.26 14.45
#